data_AF-B8GS25-F1
#
_entry.id   AF-B8GS25-F1
#
_cell.length_a   1.000
_cell.length_b   1.000
_cell.length_c   1.000
_cell.angle_alpha   90.00
_cell.angle_beta   90.00
_cell.angle_gamma   90.00
#
_symmetry.space_group_name_H-M   'P 1'
#
loop_
_entity.id
_entity.type
_entity.pdbx_description
1 polymer ?
#
loop_
_entity_poly.entity_id
_entity_poly.type
_entity_poly.pdbx_seq_one_letter_code
_entity_poly.pdbx_strand_id
1 'polypeptide(L)'
;MTLPRRSAAIGSLLALAGCAAQPPEPPLAPPIVTLVACAAPAAMTEPEAAPERPAGDYTQRDVALYVQALHRWGGRGWQRLAAVRDDAARCRAGVDDNDE
;
A
#
# COMPACT_ATOMS: atom_id res chain seq x y z
N MET A 1 43.00 26.92 -71.78
CA MET A 1 42.71 27.07 -70.33
C MET A 1 41.50 26.20 -69.99
N THR A 2 41.59 25.45 -68.89
CA THR A 2 40.55 24.70 -68.12
C THR A 2 39.90 23.42 -68.72
N LEU A 3 40.33 22.26 -68.20
CA LEU A 3 39.67 20.93 -68.14
C LEU A 3 38.42 20.95 -67.21
N PRO A 4 37.62 19.85 -67.00
CA PRO A 4 37.36 18.64 -67.80
C PRO A 4 35.84 18.31 -67.94
N ARG A 5 35.48 17.55 -68.99
CA ARG A 5 34.16 16.91 -69.11
C ARG A 5 34.18 15.62 -68.28
N ARG A 6 33.57 15.67 -67.09
CA ARG A 6 33.53 14.57 -66.12
C ARG A 6 32.70 13.39 -66.65
N SER A 7 33.31 12.21 -66.63
CA SER A 7 32.72 10.91 -66.91
C SER A 7 31.47 10.68 -66.05
N ALA A 8 30.34 10.37 -66.71
CA ALA A 8 29.17 9.83 -66.04
C ALA A 8 29.36 8.32 -65.89
N ALA A 9 29.86 7.89 -64.73
CA ALA A 9 29.69 6.52 -64.27
C ALA A 9 28.49 6.51 -63.33
N ILE A 10 27.34 6.08 -63.87
CA ILE A 10 26.14 5.76 -63.08
C ILE A 10 26.47 4.45 -62.35
N GLY A 11 27.00 4.58 -61.14
CA GLY A 11 27.21 3.48 -60.22
C GLY A 11 26.09 3.48 -59.19
N SER A 12 25.08 2.65 -59.41
CA SER A 12 24.01 2.37 -58.45
C SER A 12 24.60 1.80 -57.16
N LEU A 13 24.88 2.66 -56.18
CA LEU A 13 25.13 2.30 -54.78
C LEU A 13 23.82 2.43 -54.01
N LEU A 14 22.88 1.54 -54.35
CA LEU A 14 21.65 1.29 -53.61
C LEU A 14 21.57 -0.21 -53.36
N ALA A 15 22.23 -0.67 -52.30
CA ALA A 15 21.88 -1.88 -51.55
C ALA A 15 22.90 -2.08 -50.42
N LEU A 16 22.40 -2.51 -49.24
CA LEU A 16 23.12 -3.04 -48.07
C LEU A 16 23.17 -2.16 -46.80
N ALA A 17 22.18 -1.29 -46.58
CA ALA A 17 21.77 -0.92 -45.21
C ALA A 17 20.47 -1.67 -44.85
N GLY A 18 20.53 -3.00 -44.88
CA GLY A 18 19.46 -3.88 -44.44
C GLY A 18 19.76 -4.45 -43.06
N CYS A 19 18.85 -4.23 -42.12
CA CYS A 19 18.59 -5.07 -40.94
C CYS A 19 19.63 -5.06 -39.80
N ALA A 20 19.79 -3.92 -39.15
CA ALA A 20 20.02 -3.91 -37.70
C ALA A 20 19.18 -2.80 -37.04
N ALA A 21 17.96 -2.58 -37.53
CA ALA A 21 16.97 -1.80 -36.81
C ALA A 21 16.30 -2.76 -35.81
N GLN A 22 16.88 -2.88 -34.62
CA GLN A 22 16.15 -3.40 -33.48
C GLN A 22 14.89 -2.54 -33.34
N PRO A 23 13.68 -3.10 -33.37
CA PRO A 23 12.48 -2.34 -33.05
C PRO A 23 12.73 -1.66 -31.69
N PRO A 24 12.35 -0.37 -31.51
CA PRO A 24 12.38 0.22 -30.19
C PRO A 24 11.59 -0.69 -29.26
N GLU A 25 12.25 -1.19 -28.23
CA GLU A 25 11.60 -2.01 -27.21
C GLU A 25 10.41 -1.20 -26.69
N PRO A 26 9.19 -1.78 -26.65
CA PRO A 26 8.07 -1.08 -26.05
C PRO A 26 8.48 -0.65 -24.64
N PRO A 27 8.14 0.57 -24.21
CA PRO A 27 8.48 1.01 -22.86
C PRO A 27 7.96 -0.04 -21.88
N LEU A 28 8.85 -0.53 -21.01
CA LEU A 28 8.48 -1.39 -19.90
C LEU A 28 7.28 -0.76 -19.20
N ALA A 29 6.16 -1.48 -19.18
CA ALA A 29 4.99 -1.04 -18.44
C ALA A 29 5.44 -0.73 -17.00
N PRO A 30 4.99 0.41 -16.42
CA PRO A 30 5.35 0.72 -15.04
C PRO A 30 4.96 -0.46 -14.14
N PRO A 31 5.78 -0.81 -13.14
CA PRO A 31 5.43 -1.88 -12.22
C PRO A 31 4.07 -1.57 -11.60
N ILE A 32 3.16 -2.54 -11.67
CA ILE A 32 1.89 -2.45 -10.96
C ILE A 32 2.23 -2.62 -9.48
N VAL A 33 2.25 -1.51 -8.75
CA VAL A 33 2.43 -1.53 -7.29
C VAL A 33 1.06 -1.84 -6.68
N THR A 34 0.86 -3.08 -6.25
CA THR A 34 -0.29 -3.46 -5.43
C THR A 34 -0.05 -3.00 -4.00
N LEU A 35 -0.71 -1.91 -3.59
CA LEU A 35 -0.72 -1.48 -2.20
C LEU A 35 -1.61 -2.44 -1.39
N VAL A 36 -1.00 -3.35 -0.62
CA VAL A 36 -1.76 -4.16 0.34
C VAL A 36 -2.06 -3.30 1.57
N ALA A 37 -3.33 -2.95 1.75
CA ALA A 37 -3.79 -2.23 2.93
C ALA A 37 -4.13 -3.23 4.05
N CYS A 38 -3.25 -3.35 5.06
CA CYS A 38 -3.52 -4.10 6.29
C CYS A 38 -4.46 -3.34 7.25
N ALA A 39 -5.60 -2.88 6.73
CA ALA A 39 -6.61 -2.20 7.52
C ALA A 39 -7.36 -3.21 8.39
N ALA A 40 -7.46 -2.91 9.68
CA ALA A 40 -8.24 -3.74 10.60
C ALA A 40 -9.73 -3.75 10.18
N PRO A 41 -10.43 -4.90 10.28
CA PRO A 41 -11.86 -4.97 10.03
C PRO A 41 -12.64 -3.98 10.90
N ALA A 42 -13.72 -3.41 10.36
CA ALA A 42 -14.53 -2.42 11.09
C ALA A 42 -15.00 -2.93 12.46
N ALA A 43 -15.42 -4.19 12.54
CA ALA A 43 -15.84 -4.82 13.80
C ALA A 43 -14.76 -4.82 14.90
N MET A 44 -13.47 -4.73 14.55
CA MET A 44 -12.39 -4.64 15.55
C MET A 44 -12.16 -3.23 16.09
N THR A 45 -12.61 -2.21 15.36
CA THR A 45 -12.40 -0.79 15.69
C THR A 45 -13.70 -0.06 16.05
N GLU A 46 -14.82 -0.79 16.09
CA GLU A 46 -16.11 -0.24 16.51
C GLU A 46 -16.05 0.37 17.92
N PRO A 47 -16.55 1.61 18.08
CA PRO A 47 -16.60 2.26 19.38
C PRO A 47 -17.48 1.48 20.36
N GLU A 48 -16.95 1.21 21.55
CA GLU A 48 -17.77 0.76 22.68
C GLU A 48 -18.08 1.94 23.59
N ALA A 49 -19.36 2.13 23.90
CA ALA A 49 -19.80 3.16 24.83
C ALA A 49 -19.09 3.02 26.19
N ALA A 50 -18.53 4.12 26.68
CA ALA A 50 -17.96 4.16 28.01
C ALA A 50 -19.07 4.10 29.07
N PRO A 51 -18.78 3.59 30.29
CA PRO A 51 -19.71 3.65 31.40
C PRO A 51 -20.12 5.10 31.70
N GLU A 52 -21.39 5.31 32.02
CA GLU A 52 -21.91 6.62 32.39
C GLU A 52 -21.33 7.09 33.72
N ARG A 53 -20.86 8.34 33.76
CA ARG A 53 -20.35 8.95 34.99
C ARG A 53 -21.53 9.27 35.92
N PRO A 54 -21.46 8.92 37.22
CA PRO A 54 -22.44 9.35 38.20
C PRO A 54 -22.59 10.87 38.21
N ALA A 55 -23.81 11.37 38.27
CA ALA A 55 -24.15 12.80 38.26
C ALA A 55 -25.29 13.11 39.25
N GLY A 56 -25.36 14.35 39.73
CA GLY A 56 -26.33 14.77 40.75
C GLY A 56 -25.94 14.31 42.15
N ASP A 57 -26.91 13.86 42.93
CA ASP A 57 -26.73 13.39 44.30
C ASP A 57 -26.23 11.93 44.33
N TYR A 58 -25.00 11.71 43.86
CA TYR A 58 -24.36 10.39 43.85
C TYR A 58 -23.74 10.04 45.21
N THR A 59 -23.68 8.74 45.51
CA THR A 59 -23.07 8.21 46.72
C THR A 59 -21.66 7.68 46.47
N GLN A 60 -20.91 7.38 47.54
CA GLN A 60 -19.63 6.68 47.45
C GLN A 60 -19.76 5.30 46.78
N ARG A 61 -20.90 4.63 46.94
CA ARG A 61 -21.18 3.35 46.30
C ARG A 61 -21.26 3.50 44.78
N ASP A 62 -21.90 4.56 44.30
CA ASP A 62 -22.06 4.82 42.87
C ASP A 62 -20.71 5.09 42.21
N VAL A 63 -19.83 5.84 42.89
CA VAL A 63 -18.45 6.04 42.45
C VAL A 63 -17.69 4.72 42.37
N ALA A 64 -17.79 3.87 43.39
CA ALA A 64 -17.10 2.58 43.41
C ALA A 64 -17.55 1.67 42.24
N LEU A 65 -18.86 1.63 41.97
CA LEU A 65 -19.42 0.87 40.86
C LEU A 65 -18.96 1.44 39.50
N TYR A 66 -18.97 2.76 39.34
CA TYR A 66 -18.47 3.43 38.14
C TYR A 66 -16.99 3.12 37.89
N VAL A 67 -16.12 3.24 38.90
CA VAL A 67 -14.68 2.95 38.76
C VAL A 67 -14.45 1.49 38.40
N GLN A 68 -15.23 0.56 38.96
CA GLN A 68 -15.17 -0.85 38.60
C GLN A 68 -15.56 -1.07 37.14
N ALA A 69 -16.68 -0.48 36.69
CA ALA A 69 -17.12 -0.57 35.30
C ALA A 69 -16.09 0.04 34.34
N LEU A 70 -15.49 1.18 34.71
CA LEU A 70 -14.48 1.87 33.94
C LEU A 70 -13.21 1.04 33.77
N HIS A 71 -12.73 0.37 34.82
CA HIS A 71 -11.58 -0.54 34.71
C HIS A 71 -11.86 -1.70 33.75
N ARG A 72 -13.04 -2.30 33.81
CA ARG A 72 -13.42 -3.39 32.89
C ARG A 72 -13.50 -2.90 31.45
N TRP A 73 -14.11 -1.73 31.23
CA TRP A 73 -14.20 -1.10 29.91
C TRP A 73 -12.81 -0.80 29.34
N GLY A 74 -11.94 -0.17 30.13
CA GLY A 74 -10.56 0.11 29.71
C GLY A 74 -9.77 -1.16 29.41
N GLY A 75 -9.93 -2.21 30.22
CA GLY A 75 -9.31 -3.51 29.98
C GLY A 75 -9.72 -4.14 28.65
N ARG A 76 -11.02 -4.11 28.31
CA ARG A 76 -11.51 -4.56 26.99
C ARG A 76 -10.94 -3.72 25.84
N GLY A 77 -10.81 -2.40 26.03
CA GLY A 77 -10.19 -1.52 25.05
C GLY A 77 -8.74 -1.94 24.74
N TRP A 78 -7.94 -2.23 25.75
CA TRP A 78 -6.57 -2.74 25.56
C TRP A 78 -6.53 -4.09 24.86
N GLN A 79 -7.46 -5.00 25.17
CA GLN A 79 -7.58 -6.29 24.49
C GLN A 79 -7.88 -6.12 22.99
N ARG A 80 -8.77 -5.19 22.62
CA ARG A 80 -9.03 -4.89 21.20
C ARG A 80 -7.80 -4.33 20.49
N LEU A 81 -7.06 -3.42 21.14
CA LEU A 81 -5.81 -2.90 20.57
C LEU A 81 -4.76 -3.99 20.36
N ALA A 82 -4.66 -4.95 21.28
CA ALA A 82 -3.79 -6.11 21.09
C ALA A 82 -4.24 -6.95 19.88
N ALA A 83 -5.53 -7.25 19.77
CA ALA A 83 -6.07 -8.01 18.64
C ALA A 83 -5.83 -7.31 17.28
N VAL A 84 -5.96 -5.99 17.20
CA VAL A 84 -5.66 -5.21 15.99
C VAL A 84 -4.17 -5.31 15.62
N ARG A 85 -3.26 -5.29 16.61
CA ARG A 85 -1.83 -5.45 16.36
C ARG A 85 -1.49 -6.84 15.84
N ASP A 86 -2.08 -7.87 16.43
CA ASP A 86 -1.90 -9.26 16.00
C ASP A 86 -2.42 -9.44 14.56
N ASP A 87 -3.56 -8.85 14.25
CA ASP A 87 -4.14 -8.88 12.90
C ASP A 87 -3.23 -8.21 11.86
N ALA A 88 -2.73 -7.01 12.18
CA ALA A 88 -1.79 -6.29 11.32
C ALA A 88 -0.44 -7.03 11.17
N ALA A 89 0.01 -7.79 12.17
CA ALA A 89 1.20 -8.62 12.08
C ALA A 89 0.99 -9.81 11.15
N ARG A 90 -0.15 -10.51 11.26
CA ARG A 90 -0.51 -11.62 10.35
C ARG A 90 -0.66 -11.15 8.91
N CYS A 91 -1.31 -10.02 8.70
CA CYS A 91 -1.47 -9.45 7.36
C CYS A 91 -0.11 -9.18 6.71
N ARG A 92 0.83 -8.55 7.44
CA ARG A 92 2.18 -8.28 6.92
C ARG A 92 2.96 -9.56 6.59
N ALA A 93 2.96 -10.55 7.49
CA ALA A 93 3.62 -11.82 7.23
C ALA A 93 3.08 -12.50 5.96
N GLY A 94 1.76 -12.47 5.77
CA GLY A 94 1.14 -13.01 4.56
C GLY A 94 1.46 -12.21 3.29
N VAL A 95 1.83 -10.93 3.36
CA VAL A 95 2.32 -10.18 2.19
C VAL A 95 3.73 -10.63 1.83
N ASP A 96 4.62 -10.69 2.82
CA ASP A 96 6.01 -11.09 2.63
C ASP A 96 6.11 -12.50 2.01
N ASP A 97 5.29 -13.46 2.47
CA ASP A 97 5.24 -14.83 1.94
C ASP A 97 4.75 -14.94 0.48
N ASN A 98 4.01 -13.94 -0.04
CA ASN A 98 3.50 -13.94 -1.42
C ASN A 98 4.45 -13.22 -2.40
N ASP A 99 5.47 -12.51 -1.89
CA ASP A 99 6.46 -11.78 -2.68
C ASP A 99 7.75 -12.60 -2.95
N GLU A 100 7.91 -13.80 -2.35
CA GLU A 100 8.95 -14.81 -2.67
C GLU A 100 8.50 -15.80 -3.77
#